data_AF-A0A1J4STB2-F1
#
_entry.id   AF-A0A1J4STB2-F1
#
_cell.length_a   1.000
_cell.length_b   1.000
_cell.length_c   1.000
_cell.angle_alpha   90.00
_cell.angle_beta   90.00
_cell.angle_gamma   90.00
#
_symmetry.space_group_name_H-M   'P 1'
#
loop_
_entity.id
_entity.type
_entity.pdbx_description
1 polymer ?
#
loop_
_entity_poly.entity_id
_entity_poly.type
_entity_poly.pdbx_seq_one_letter_code
_entity_poly.pdbx_strand_id
1 'polypeptide(L)'
;MLAAFLLLAPVLCRAAALPPEFESFRVSSSGLVYLKAASDYRALSTASKAAAVANAASALGRSGGQLAVELDGEGELWNVKDGGAAKLDSWSDKAMTFGSRPPRTGRWFASFGMQSMSGGDYPSGTLNLRLGSTLYKNRYDLALAYDYSKPRDAPEGRTSLGLVGRALMPLSVHGGCNIGAQLNSVDNYGAKTRSIGLVTGLNVYLPGGSFDITLNLQDKGVYGLMAGYTVFITR
;
A
#
# COMPACT_ATOMS: atom_id res chain seq x y z
N MET A 1 -61.70 41.88 -22.43
CA MET A 1 -60.31 41.62 -22.88
C MET A 1 -59.48 41.32 -21.65
N LEU A 2 -59.21 40.04 -21.42
CA LEU A 2 -58.29 39.50 -20.42
C LEU A 2 -56.87 39.60 -20.98
N ALA A 3 -55.91 40.13 -20.23
CA ALA A 3 -54.50 39.90 -20.48
C ALA A 3 -53.81 39.57 -19.15
N ALA A 4 -53.26 38.37 -19.11
CA ALA A 4 -52.76 37.66 -17.95
C ALA A 4 -51.48 38.28 -17.39
N PHE A 5 -51.50 38.62 -16.10
CA PHE A 5 -50.31 38.75 -15.26
C PHE A 5 -49.90 37.34 -14.81
N LEU A 6 -49.01 36.70 -15.57
CA LEU A 6 -48.46 35.38 -15.23
C LEU A 6 -46.99 35.52 -14.85
N LEU A 7 -46.75 35.45 -13.53
CA LEU A 7 -45.69 34.69 -12.89
C LEU A 7 -44.24 34.92 -13.39
N LEU A 8 -43.60 35.96 -12.87
CA LEU A 8 -42.15 35.98 -12.64
C LEU A 8 -41.87 35.32 -11.29
N ALA A 9 -41.93 34.00 -11.23
CA ALA A 9 -41.34 33.25 -10.11
C ALA A 9 -39.81 33.25 -10.32
N PRO A 10 -39.01 33.69 -9.34
CA PRO A 10 -37.56 33.54 -9.43
C PRO A 10 -37.25 32.04 -9.49
N VAL A 11 -36.55 31.64 -10.55
CA VAL A 11 -35.89 30.35 -10.66
C VAL A 11 -34.91 30.28 -9.49
N LEU A 12 -35.34 29.66 -8.40
CA LEU A 12 -34.47 29.21 -7.33
C LEU A 12 -33.49 28.24 -7.98
N CYS A 13 -32.29 28.75 -8.31
CA CYS A 13 -31.11 27.94 -8.52
C CYS A 13 -30.95 27.08 -7.26
N ARG A 14 -31.46 25.85 -7.32
CA ARG A 14 -31.04 24.80 -6.39
C ARG A 14 -29.54 24.66 -6.61
N ALA A 15 -28.75 25.17 -5.69
CA ALA A 15 -27.42 24.61 -5.48
C ALA A 15 -27.66 23.11 -5.31
N ALA A 16 -27.28 22.32 -6.32
CA ALA A 16 -27.50 20.89 -6.28
C ALA A 16 -26.79 20.38 -5.03
N ALA A 17 -27.57 19.91 -4.08
CA ALA A 17 -27.02 19.36 -2.85
C ALA A 17 -26.09 18.22 -3.25
N LEU A 18 -24.90 18.19 -2.65
CA LEU A 18 -24.02 17.04 -2.80
C LEU A 18 -24.76 15.77 -2.37
N PRO A 19 -24.44 14.62 -2.99
CA PRO A 19 -24.93 13.34 -2.50
C PRO A 19 -24.59 13.15 -1.01
N PRO A 20 -25.43 12.45 -0.23
CA PRO A 20 -25.26 12.30 1.22
C PRO A 20 -23.93 11.63 1.61
N GLU A 21 -23.29 10.94 0.68
CA GLU A 21 -21.99 10.33 0.84
C GLU A 21 -20.83 11.34 0.95
N PHE A 22 -21.07 12.63 0.70
CA PHE A 22 -20.07 13.69 0.75
C PHE A 22 -20.53 14.86 1.62
N GLU A 23 -19.66 15.29 2.53
CA GLU A 23 -19.95 16.38 3.47
C GLU A 23 -19.71 17.76 2.85
N SER A 24 -18.69 17.86 2.00
CA SER A 24 -18.27 19.12 1.39
C SER A 24 -17.42 18.87 0.16
N PHE A 25 -17.17 19.93 -0.61
CA PHE A 25 -16.22 19.92 -1.69
C PHE A 25 -15.37 21.19 -1.69
N ARG A 26 -14.18 21.10 -2.26
CA ARG A 26 -13.30 22.24 -2.56
C ARG A 26 -12.68 22.07 -3.94
N VAL A 27 -12.36 23.18 -4.59
CA VAL A 27 -11.65 23.19 -5.87
C VAL A 27 -10.25 23.75 -5.63
N SER A 28 -9.23 23.01 -6.03
CA SER A 28 -7.85 23.49 -5.97
C SER A 28 -7.55 24.48 -7.10
N SER A 29 -6.44 25.20 -6.97
CA SER A 29 -5.95 26.13 -8.00
C SER A 29 -5.65 25.45 -9.35
N SER A 30 -5.39 24.15 -9.37
CA SER A 30 -5.21 23.36 -10.60
C SER A 30 -6.53 22.89 -11.23
N GLY A 31 -7.69 23.21 -10.64
CA GLY A 31 -9.00 22.78 -11.11
C GLY A 31 -9.40 21.36 -10.70
N LEU A 32 -8.56 20.66 -9.94
CA LEU A 32 -8.91 19.38 -9.31
C LEU A 32 -9.91 19.62 -8.18
N VAL A 33 -11.01 18.89 -8.21
CA VAL A 33 -12.06 18.95 -7.19
C VAL A 33 -11.81 17.87 -6.15
N TYR A 34 -11.85 18.27 -4.89
CA TYR A 34 -11.73 17.39 -3.73
C TYR A 34 -13.09 17.30 -3.05
N LEU A 35 -13.59 16.08 -2.87
CA LEU A 35 -14.81 15.75 -2.15
C LEU A 35 -14.43 15.20 -0.79
N LYS A 36 -14.93 15.78 0.30
CA LYS A 36 -14.75 15.21 1.63
C LYS A 36 -15.82 14.14 1.85
N ALA A 37 -15.42 12.89 1.99
CA ALA A 37 -16.34 11.77 2.20
C ALA A 37 -17.00 11.83 3.58
N ALA A 38 -18.28 11.52 3.64
CA ALA A 38 -18.99 11.22 4.87
C ALA A 38 -18.61 9.83 5.41
N SER A 39 -18.93 9.55 6.68
CA SER A 39 -18.63 8.26 7.33
C SER A 39 -19.10 7.04 6.53
N ASP A 40 -20.25 7.17 5.88
CA ASP A 40 -20.97 6.06 5.25
C ASP A 40 -20.36 5.69 3.90
N TYR A 41 -19.63 6.62 3.26
CA TYR A 41 -18.95 6.36 1.99
C TYR A 41 -17.99 5.17 2.07
N ARG A 42 -17.38 4.95 3.24
CA ARG A 42 -16.42 3.86 3.44
C ARG A 42 -17.07 2.48 3.42
N ALA A 43 -18.35 2.38 3.77
CA ALA A 43 -19.11 1.14 3.79
C ALA A 43 -19.62 0.74 2.39
N LEU A 44 -19.53 1.65 1.42
CA LEU A 44 -20.01 1.40 0.07
C LEU A 44 -19.14 0.40 -0.70
N SER A 45 -19.80 -0.45 -1.49
CA SER A 45 -19.13 -1.27 -2.49
C SER A 45 -18.42 -0.41 -3.53
N THR A 46 -17.42 -0.96 -4.23
CA THR A 46 -16.72 -0.22 -5.30
C THR A 46 -17.66 0.32 -6.37
N ALA A 47 -18.68 -0.44 -6.76
CA ALA A 47 -19.69 0.00 -7.73
C ALA A 47 -20.56 1.13 -7.18
N SER A 48 -20.96 1.05 -5.91
CA SER A 48 -21.72 2.10 -5.23
C SER A 48 -20.89 3.38 -5.07
N LYS A 49 -19.59 3.27 -4.77
CA LYS A 49 -18.68 4.43 -4.75
C LYS A 49 -18.56 5.10 -6.11
N ALA A 50 -18.43 4.31 -7.18
CA ALA A 50 -18.39 4.83 -8.53
C ALA A 50 -19.67 5.62 -8.86
N ALA A 51 -20.84 5.08 -8.51
CA ALA A 51 -22.12 5.77 -8.68
C ALA A 51 -22.21 7.06 -7.85
N ALA A 52 -21.78 7.03 -6.58
CA ALA A 52 -21.77 8.22 -5.73
C ALA A 52 -20.87 9.33 -6.30
N VAL A 53 -19.66 8.98 -6.76
CA VAL A 53 -18.73 9.94 -7.38
C VAL A 53 -19.30 10.50 -8.69
N ALA A 54 -19.93 9.67 -9.52
CA ALA A 54 -20.59 10.14 -10.74
C ALA A 54 -21.76 11.10 -10.44
N ASN A 55 -22.57 10.79 -9.41
CA ASN A 55 -23.65 11.66 -8.96
C ASN A 55 -23.12 12.99 -8.42
N ALA A 56 -22.02 12.98 -7.66
CA ALA A 56 -21.37 14.19 -7.17
C ALA A 56 -20.84 15.03 -8.34
N ALA A 57 -20.21 14.41 -9.34
CA ALA A 57 -19.75 15.10 -10.53
C ALA A 57 -20.92 15.77 -11.28
N SER A 58 -22.04 15.06 -11.45
CA SER A 58 -23.25 15.59 -12.08
C SER A 58 -23.86 16.75 -11.28
N ALA A 59 -23.95 16.63 -9.95
CA ALA A 59 -24.42 17.70 -9.08
C ALA A 59 -23.54 18.96 -9.16
N LEU A 60 -22.23 18.77 -9.36
CA LEU A 60 -21.27 19.86 -9.58
C LEU A 60 -21.22 20.37 -11.03
N GLY A 61 -22.10 19.87 -11.92
CA GLY A 61 -22.17 20.29 -13.32
C GLY A 61 -20.97 19.83 -14.16
N ARG A 62 -20.26 18.78 -13.75
CA ARG A 62 -19.08 18.26 -14.44
C ARG A 62 -19.44 17.04 -15.29
N SER A 63 -19.21 17.14 -16.59
CA SER A 63 -19.33 16.01 -17.54
C SER A 63 -18.07 15.14 -17.62
N GLY A 64 -16.94 15.62 -17.09
CA GLY A 64 -15.73 14.82 -16.98
C GLY A 64 -14.55 15.49 -16.26
N GLY A 65 -13.48 14.71 -16.12
CA GLY A 65 -12.23 15.10 -15.46
C GLY A 65 -11.96 14.30 -14.18
N GLN A 66 -10.92 14.69 -13.45
CA GLN A 66 -10.51 14.01 -12.23
C GLN A 66 -11.17 14.60 -10.99
N LEU A 67 -11.47 13.73 -10.02
CA LEU A 67 -12.00 14.04 -8.70
C LEU A 67 -11.20 13.29 -7.65
N ALA A 68 -10.78 13.99 -6.60
CA ALA A 68 -10.19 13.38 -5.41
C ALA A 68 -11.27 13.22 -4.34
N VAL A 69 -11.38 12.05 -3.73
CA VAL A 69 -12.22 11.82 -2.55
C VAL A 69 -11.30 11.70 -1.34
N GLU A 70 -11.44 12.59 -0.38
CA GLU A 70 -10.68 12.61 0.86
C GLU A 70 -11.46 11.91 1.96
N LEU A 71 -10.84 10.90 2.56
CA LEU A 71 -11.26 10.27 3.80
C LEU A 71 -10.23 10.63 4.87
N ASP A 72 -10.58 10.63 6.16
CA ASP A 72 -9.62 10.94 7.22
C ASP A 72 -8.34 10.11 7.07
N GLY A 73 -7.22 10.70 6.64
CA GLY A 73 -5.94 10.03 6.40
C GLY A 73 -5.87 9.08 5.19
N GLU A 74 -6.84 9.12 4.29
CA GLU A 74 -6.91 8.28 3.09
C GLU A 74 -7.48 9.07 1.93
N GLY A 75 -7.35 8.56 0.72
CA GLY A 75 -8.14 9.11 -0.37
C GLY A 75 -8.13 8.25 -1.61
N GLU A 76 -8.98 8.64 -2.54
CA GLU A 76 -9.20 7.95 -3.79
C GLU A 76 -9.20 8.97 -4.93
N LEU A 77 -8.47 8.70 -6.00
CA LEU A 77 -8.51 9.50 -7.23
C LEU A 77 -9.43 8.80 -8.22
N TRP A 78 -10.39 9.54 -8.76
CA TRP A 78 -11.38 9.05 -9.70
C TRP A 78 -11.31 9.84 -11.00
N ASN A 79 -11.53 9.16 -12.12
CA ASN A 79 -11.79 9.78 -13.41
C ASN A 79 -13.27 9.68 -13.73
N VAL A 80 -13.89 10.81 -14.04
CA VAL A 80 -15.28 10.87 -14.50
C VAL A 80 -15.28 11.10 -16.00
N LYS A 81 -16.08 10.30 -16.70
CA LYS A 81 -16.30 10.41 -18.13
C LYS A 81 -17.67 9.84 -18.49
N ASP A 82 -18.42 10.56 -19.32
CA ASP A 82 -19.70 10.11 -19.89
C ASP A 82 -20.71 9.64 -18.82
N GLY A 83 -20.74 10.33 -17.67
CA GLY A 83 -21.62 10.00 -16.55
C GLY A 83 -21.20 8.78 -15.71
N GLY A 84 -20.08 8.14 -16.04
CA GLY A 84 -19.46 7.08 -15.24
C GLY A 84 -18.23 7.59 -14.48
N ALA A 85 -17.89 6.91 -13.38
CA ALA A 85 -16.65 7.15 -12.63
C ALA A 85 -15.83 5.87 -12.53
N ALA A 86 -14.53 5.97 -12.79
CA ALA A 86 -13.57 4.89 -12.62
C ALA A 86 -12.47 5.31 -11.65
N LYS A 87 -12.17 4.47 -10.66
CA LYS A 87 -11.09 4.75 -9.71
C LYS A 87 -9.76 4.61 -10.43
N LEU A 88 -8.97 5.68 -10.44
CA LEU A 88 -7.61 5.71 -10.97
C LEU A 88 -6.60 5.25 -9.94
N ASP A 89 -6.72 5.76 -8.71
CA ASP A 89 -5.73 5.53 -7.66
C ASP A 89 -6.35 5.63 -6.27
N SER A 90 -5.62 5.22 -5.24
CA SER A 90 -5.97 5.43 -3.83
C SER A 90 -4.72 5.53 -2.97
N TRP A 91 -4.75 6.43 -1.99
CA TRP A 91 -3.66 6.64 -1.04
C TRP A 91 -4.10 6.46 0.41
N SER A 92 -3.13 6.22 1.29
CA SER A 92 -3.35 6.12 2.75
C SER A 92 -2.13 6.62 3.51
N ASP A 93 -2.33 7.49 4.49
CA ASP A 93 -1.32 7.87 5.50
C ASP A 93 -1.43 7.01 6.79
N LYS A 94 -2.45 6.14 6.84
CA LYS A 94 -2.75 5.28 7.98
C LYS A 94 -1.75 4.15 8.07
N ALA A 95 -1.61 3.62 9.28
CA ALA A 95 -0.91 2.37 9.54
C ALA A 95 -1.42 1.22 8.65
N MET A 96 -0.53 0.30 8.28
CA MET A 96 -0.87 -0.86 7.44
C MET A 96 -2.06 -1.65 8.01
N THR A 97 -3.09 -1.83 7.19
CA THR A 97 -4.31 -2.55 7.57
C THR A 97 -4.25 -4.00 7.09
N PHE A 98 -3.66 -4.90 7.89
CA PHE A 98 -3.76 -6.34 7.60
C PHE A 98 -5.06 -6.88 8.21
N GLY A 99 -6.16 -6.82 7.45
CA GLY A 99 -7.45 -7.46 7.76
C GLY A 99 -8.22 -7.00 9.02
N SER A 100 -7.61 -6.23 9.92
CA SER A 100 -8.24 -5.68 11.14
C SER A 100 -7.42 -4.50 11.70
N ARG A 101 -8.02 -3.72 12.63
CA ARG A 101 -7.41 -2.53 13.23
C ARG A 101 -6.02 -2.86 13.79
N PRO A 102 -4.97 -2.09 13.48
CA PRO A 102 -3.60 -2.41 13.88
C PRO A 102 -3.46 -2.41 15.41
N PRO A 103 -2.96 -3.50 16.03
CA PRO A 103 -2.82 -3.59 17.48
C PRO A 103 -1.71 -2.64 17.96
N ARG A 104 -1.87 -2.13 19.19
CA ARG A 104 -0.89 -1.21 19.80
C ARG A 104 0.46 -1.87 20.07
N THR A 105 0.47 -3.18 20.30
CA THR A 105 1.63 -3.97 20.73
C THR A 105 2.43 -4.57 19.58
N GLY A 106 2.01 -4.36 18.32
CA GLY A 106 2.61 -5.04 17.16
C GLY A 106 2.03 -6.42 16.90
N ARG A 107 2.45 -7.03 15.78
CA ARG A 107 2.04 -8.36 15.33
C ARG A 107 3.25 -9.21 15.03
N TRP A 108 3.25 -10.43 15.55
CA TRP A 108 4.20 -11.44 15.12
C TRP A 108 3.91 -11.86 13.69
N PHE A 109 4.96 -12.08 12.92
CA PHE A 109 4.87 -12.56 11.55
C PHE A 109 5.96 -13.59 11.26
N ALA A 110 5.66 -14.48 10.32
CA ALA A 110 6.64 -15.33 9.65
C ALA A 110 6.61 -15.01 8.15
N SER A 111 7.79 -14.92 7.55
CA SER A 111 7.97 -14.68 6.11
C SER A 111 8.75 -15.83 5.49
N PHE A 112 8.33 -16.23 4.31
CA PHE A 112 8.94 -17.31 3.53
C PHE A 112 9.12 -16.80 2.11
N GLY A 113 10.34 -16.86 1.58
CA GLY A 113 10.64 -16.33 0.26
C GLY A 113 11.72 -17.10 -0.47
N MET A 114 11.77 -16.85 -1.77
CA MET A 114 12.87 -17.27 -2.62
C MET A 114 13.70 -16.04 -2.97
N GLN A 115 15.01 -16.19 -2.91
CA GLN A 115 15.95 -15.16 -3.32
C GLN A 115 16.71 -15.61 -4.56
N SER A 116 16.80 -14.71 -5.53
CA SER A 116 17.75 -14.77 -6.62
C SER A 116 18.89 -13.80 -6.31
N MET A 117 20.12 -14.29 -6.32
CA MET A 117 21.31 -13.46 -6.29
C MET A 117 21.87 -13.41 -7.71
N SER A 118 21.98 -12.22 -8.30
CA SER A 118 22.74 -12.05 -9.55
C SER A 118 24.07 -11.38 -9.22
N GLY A 119 25.17 -11.98 -9.67
CA GLY A 119 26.54 -11.58 -9.32
C GLY A 119 27.57 -12.71 -9.39
N GLY A 120 27.21 -13.89 -9.89
CA GLY A 120 28.09 -15.03 -10.15
C GLY A 120 27.37 -16.07 -11.01
N ASP A 121 28.14 -16.91 -11.72
CA ASP A 121 27.70 -17.79 -12.82
C ASP A 121 26.75 -18.96 -12.46
N TYR A 122 26.10 -18.94 -11.30
CA TYR A 122 25.25 -20.06 -10.85
C TYR A 122 23.87 -19.59 -10.38
N PRO A 123 22.78 -20.02 -11.03
CA PRO A 123 21.43 -19.84 -10.50
C PRO A 123 21.28 -20.73 -9.25
N SER A 124 21.43 -20.14 -8.06
CA SER A 124 21.17 -20.81 -6.80
C SER A 124 19.77 -20.44 -6.30
N GLY A 125 18.88 -21.44 -6.18
CA GLY A 125 17.65 -21.29 -5.41
C GLY A 125 18.00 -21.05 -3.94
N THR A 126 17.64 -19.87 -3.43
CA THR A 126 17.91 -19.48 -2.04
C THR A 126 16.59 -19.43 -1.29
N LEU A 127 16.53 -20.11 -0.15
CA LEU A 127 15.42 -20.00 0.79
C LEU A 127 15.71 -18.83 1.74
N ASN A 128 14.77 -17.90 1.87
CA ASN A 128 14.77 -16.87 2.91
C ASN A 128 13.60 -17.12 3.87
N LEU A 129 13.91 -17.13 5.16
CA LEU A 129 12.95 -17.19 6.25
C LEU A 129 13.11 -15.96 7.13
N ARG A 130 12.00 -15.34 7.54
CA ARG A 130 12.02 -14.29 8.56
C ARG A 130 11.01 -14.55 9.65
N LEU A 131 11.39 -14.32 10.90
CA LEU A 131 10.48 -14.37 12.03
C LEU A 131 10.67 -13.10 12.84
N GLY A 132 9.61 -12.34 13.04
CA GLY A 132 9.70 -11.04 13.67
C GLY A 132 8.39 -10.50 14.18
N SER A 133 8.44 -9.26 14.64
CA SER A 133 7.27 -8.51 15.07
C SER A 133 7.24 -7.14 14.42
N THR A 134 6.05 -6.65 14.12
CA THR A 134 5.84 -5.25 13.76
C THR A 134 5.87 -4.37 15.02
N LEU A 135 6.27 -3.12 14.88
CA LEU A 135 6.36 -2.15 15.97
C LEU A 135 5.62 -0.87 15.60
N TYR A 136 5.21 -0.11 16.63
CA TYR A 136 4.61 1.22 16.52
C TYR A 136 3.48 1.31 15.47
N LYS A 137 2.33 0.67 15.76
CA LYS A 137 1.18 0.62 14.86
C LYS A 137 1.54 0.08 13.47
N ASN A 138 2.36 -0.97 13.40
CA ASN A 138 2.83 -1.54 12.14
C ASN A 138 3.55 -0.52 11.23
N ARG A 139 4.31 0.42 11.78
CA ARG A 139 5.17 1.32 10.97
C ARG A 139 6.60 0.83 10.84
N TYR A 140 7.00 -0.12 11.69
CA TYR A 140 8.28 -0.76 11.60
C TYR A 140 8.13 -2.27 11.74
N ASP A 141 9.12 -3.02 11.28
CA ASP A 141 9.32 -4.39 11.70
C ASP A 141 10.74 -4.62 12.21
N LEU A 142 10.87 -5.64 13.04
CA LEU A 142 12.14 -6.18 13.49
C LEU A 142 12.05 -7.71 13.40
N ALA A 143 12.95 -8.33 12.65
CA ALA A 143 12.91 -9.75 12.37
C ALA A 143 14.31 -10.38 12.42
N LEU A 144 14.36 -11.61 12.90
CA LEU A 144 15.47 -12.51 12.59
C LEU A 144 15.27 -13.02 11.16
N ALA A 145 16.31 -12.97 10.36
CA ALA A 145 16.35 -13.46 9.00
C ALA A 145 17.34 -14.62 8.89
N TYR A 146 16.93 -15.69 8.22
CA TYR A 146 17.74 -16.84 7.91
C TYR A 146 17.72 -17.07 6.40
N ASP A 147 18.90 -17.10 5.78
CA ASP A 147 19.06 -17.45 4.38
C ASP A 147 19.83 -18.76 4.25
N TYR A 148 19.37 -19.61 3.34
CA TYR A 148 20.06 -20.82 2.93
C TYR A 148 20.15 -20.87 1.41
N SER A 149 21.37 -20.92 0.88
CA SER A 149 21.62 -21.11 -0.55
C SER A 149 22.60 -22.25 -0.74
N LYS A 150 22.26 -23.21 -1.62
CA LYS A 150 23.19 -24.26 -2.04
C LYS A 150 23.28 -24.27 -3.56
N PRO A 151 24.42 -23.86 -4.15
CA PRO A 151 24.67 -24.08 -5.57
C PRO A 151 24.58 -25.56 -5.91
N ARG A 152 24.07 -25.90 -7.09
CA ARG A 152 23.83 -27.29 -7.52
C ARG A 152 25.06 -28.20 -7.37
N ASP A 153 26.24 -27.64 -7.67
CA ASP A 153 27.50 -28.37 -7.73
C ASP A 153 28.40 -28.13 -6.49
N ALA A 154 27.90 -27.43 -5.47
CA ALA A 154 28.67 -27.16 -4.26
C ALA A 154 28.48 -28.30 -3.23
N PRO A 155 29.57 -28.76 -2.58
CA PRO A 155 29.49 -29.81 -1.55
C PRO A 155 28.71 -29.34 -0.31
N GLU A 156 28.83 -28.06 0.03
CA GLU A 156 28.22 -27.45 1.22
C GLU A 156 27.32 -26.25 0.83
N GLY A 157 26.36 -25.93 1.68
CA GLY A 157 25.49 -24.76 1.52
C GLY A 157 26.06 -23.54 2.23
N ARG A 158 25.79 -22.36 1.68
CA ARG A 158 26.01 -21.08 2.36
C ARG A 158 24.79 -20.75 3.21
N THR A 159 25.02 -20.35 4.45
CA THR A 159 23.97 -19.93 5.38
C THR A 159 24.20 -18.51 5.86
N SER A 160 23.13 -17.79 6.14
CA SER A 160 23.17 -16.47 6.75
C SER A 160 22.15 -16.42 7.88
N LEU A 161 22.55 -15.88 9.01
CA LEU A 161 21.63 -15.51 10.10
C LEU A 161 21.83 -14.03 10.39
N GLY A 162 20.74 -13.28 10.44
CA GLY A 162 20.80 -11.85 10.64
C GLY A 162 19.61 -11.26 11.35
N LEU A 163 19.75 -9.99 11.71
CA LEU A 163 18.69 -9.16 12.25
C LEU A 163 18.36 -8.07 11.23
N VAL A 164 17.09 -7.95 10.87
CA VAL A 164 16.58 -7.00 9.88
C VAL A 164 15.58 -6.08 10.57
N GLY A 165 15.77 -4.78 10.44
CA GLY A 165 14.82 -3.77 10.86
C GLY A 165 14.36 -2.92 9.67
N ARG A 166 13.05 -2.78 9.45
CA ARG A 166 12.50 -1.99 8.34
C ARG A 166 11.49 -0.96 8.82
N ALA A 167 11.49 0.19 8.19
CA ALA A 167 10.39 1.14 8.18
C ALA A 167 9.42 0.78 7.04
N LEU A 168 8.13 0.81 7.35
CA LEU A 168 7.04 0.36 6.49
C LEU A 168 6.17 1.58 6.13
N MET A 169 6.10 1.87 4.84
CA MET A 169 5.49 3.07 4.28
C MET A 169 4.29 2.63 3.43
N PRO A 170 3.09 2.55 4.01
CA PRO A 170 1.88 2.28 3.24
C PRO A 170 1.67 3.43 2.26
N LEU A 171 1.54 3.09 0.98
CA LEU A 171 1.22 4.05 -0.07
C LEU A 171 -0.27 4.02 -0.38
N SER A 172 -0.89 2.84 -0.24
CA SER A 172 -2.33 2.62 -0.42
C SER A 172 -2.83 1.56 0.57
N VAL A 173 -4.16 1.34 0.55
CA VAL A 173 -4.78 0.23 1.31
C VAL A 173 -4.37 -1.16 0.81
N HIS A 174 -3.79 -1.25 -0.40
CA HIS A 174 -3.41 -2.51 -1.05
C HIS A 174 -1.89 -2.73 -1.06
N GLY A 175 -1.08 -1.75 -0.66
CA GLY A 175 0.36 -1.92 -0.66
C GLY A 175 1.14 -0.70 -0.24
N GLY A 176 2.45 -0.85 -0.26
CA GLY A 176 3.39 0.18 0.14
C GLY A 176 4.82 -0.18 -0.23
N CYS A 177 5.75 0.58 0.31
CA CYS A 177 7.16 0.30 0.23
C CYS A 177 7.79 0.18 1.62
N ASN A 178 8.99 -0.38 1.67
CA ASN A 178 9.77 -0.49 2.89
C ASN A 178 11.22 -0.13 2.64
N ILE A 179 11.89 0.37 3.67
CA ILE A 179 13.33 0.60 3.68
C ILE A 179 13.88 0.25 5.05
N GLY A 180 15.08 -0.30 5.11
CA GLY A 180 15.64 -0.80 6.35
C GLY A 180 17.11 -1.14 6.26
N ALA A 181 17.60 -1.69 7.34
CA ALA A 181 18.96 -2.19 7.44
C ALA A 181 18.95 -3.63 7.96
N GLN A 182 20.00 -4.36 7.61
CA GLN A 182 20.24 -5.71 8.13
C GLN A 182 21.67 -5.84 8.63
N LEU A 183 21.83 -6.65 9.67
CA LEU A 183 23.11 -7.10 10.18
C LEU A 183 23.14 -8.61 10.07
N ASN A 184 24.06 -9.13 9.25
CA ASN A 184 24.11 -10.56 8.94
C ASN A 184 25.44 -11.15 9.36
N SER A 185 25.39 -12.40 9.84
CA SER A 185 26.53 -13.30 9.95
C SER A 185 26.38 -14.36 8.86
N VAL A 186 27.25 -14.27 7.85
CA VAL A 186 27.29 -15.21 6.72
C VAL A 186 28.33 -16.27 7.01
N ASP A 187 27.92 -17.53 6.99
CA ASP A 187 28.81 -18.68 6.98
C ASP A 187 28.98 -19.16 5.53
N ASN A 188 30.20 -19.01 5.03
CA ASN A 188 30.57 -19.42 3.69
C ASN A 188 31.65 -20.50 3.82
N TYR A 189 31.24 -21.77 3.83
CA TYR A 189 32.16 -22.91 3.90
C TYR A 189 33.04 -22.89 5.17
N GLY A 190 32.47 -22.54 6.33
CA GLY A 190 33.16 -22.47 7.63
C GLY A 190 33.85 -21.13 7.91
N ALA A 191 33.97 -20.24 6.91
CA ALA A 191 34.43 -18.88 7.11
C ALA A 191 33.26 -17.95 7.46
N LYS A 192 33.27 -17.41 8.68
CA LYS A 192 32.24 -16.49 9.16
C LYS A 192 32.61 -15.05 8.86
N THR A 193 31.73 -14.34 8.16
CA THR A 193 31.86 -12.92 7.88
C THR A 193 30.63 -12.18 8.38
N ARG A 194 30.84 -10.98 8.93
CA ARG A 194 29.76 -10.08 9.33
C ARG A 194 29.59 -9.03 8.25
N SER A 195 28.35 -8.77 7.85
CA SER A 195 28.03 -7.72 6.88
C SER A 195 26.89 -6.85 7.40
N ILE A 196 26.95 -5.59 7.01
CA ILE A 196 25.81 -4.68 7.09
C ILE A 196 25.23 -4.53 5.69
N GLY A 197 23.92 -4.35 5.60
CA GLY A 197 23.26 -4.14 4.32
C GLY A 197 22.06 -3.22 4.46
N LEU A 198 21.68 -2.63 3.34
CA LEU A 198 20.43 -1.90 3.18
C LEU A 198 19.41 -2.83 2.53
N VAL A 199 18.18 -2.79 3.05
CA VAL A 199 17.04 -3.50 2.45
C VAL A 199 16.00 -2.49 2.03
N THR A 200 15.44 -2.67 0.85
CA THR A 200 14.32 -1.86 0.36
C THR A 200 13.37 -2.74 -0.41
N GLY A 201 12.09 -2.39 -0.47
CA GLY A 201 11.14 -3.26 -1.13
C GLY A 201 9.75 -2.68 -1.33
N LEU A 202 8.93 -3.47 -2.00
CA LEU A 202 7.51 -3.26 -2.21
C LEU A 202 6.74 -4.33 -1.45
N ASN A 203 5.61 -3.93 -0.87
CA ASN A 203 4.70 -4.82 -0.16
C ASN A 203 3.32 -4.71 -0.82
N VAL A 204 2.72 -5.86 -1.15
CA VAL A 204 1.32 -5.97 -1.56
C VAL A 204 0.56 -6.58 -0.40
N TYR A 205 -0.34 -5.82 0.20
CA TYR A 205 -1.09 -6.24 1.39
C TYR A 205 -2.24 -7.16 0.97
N LEU A 206 -2.30 -8.32 1.62
CA LEU A 206 -3.31 -9.36 1.38
C LEU A 206 -4.04 -9.66 2.69
N PRO A 207 -5.26 -10.23 2.66
CA PRO A 207 -5.94 -10.66 3.87
C PRO A 207 -5.05 -11.64 4.67
N GLY A 208 -4.67 -11.25 5.89
CA GLY A 208 -3.83 -12.07 6.78
C GLY A 208 -2.33 -12.02 6.52
N GLY A 209 -1.85 -11.21 5.58
CA GLY A 209 -0.43 -11.21 5.21
C GLY A 209 0.00 -10.10 4.25
N SER A 210 1.19 -10.27 3.67
CA SER A 210 1.67 -9.47 2.55
C SER A 210 2.54 -10.30 1.62
N PHE A 211 2.46 -10.00 0.32
CA PHE A 211 3.46 -10.42 -0.64
C PHE A 211 4.55 -9.35 -0.71
N ASP A 212 5.80 -9.74 -0.52
CA ASP A 212 6.93 -8.83 -0.36
C ASP A 212 7.95 -9.06 -1.47
N ILE A 213 8.31 -8.01 -2.18
CA ILE A 213 9.46 -7.98 -3.10
C ILE A 213 10.52 -7.10 -2.45
N THR A 214 11.68 -7.66 -2.13
CA THR A 214 12.74 -6.96 -1.39
C THR A 214 14.06 -7.04 -2.16
N LEU A 215 14.68 -5.89 -2.36
CA LEU A 215 16.05 -5.75 -2.80
C LEU A 215 16.95 -5.64 -1.57
N ASN A 216 17.93 -6.52 -1.50
CA ASN A 216 18.97 -6.54 -0.49
C ASN A 216 20.27 -6.03 -1.11
N LEU A 217 20.83 -4.96 -0.57
CA LEU A 217 22.09 -4.35 -0.99
C LEU A 217 23.12 -4.56 0.12
N GLN A 218 24.16 -5.34 -0.16
CA GLN A 218 25.21 -5.69 0.80
C GLN A 218 26.55 -5.08 0.37
N ASP A 219 27.51 -5.12 1.30
CA ASP A 219 28.88 -4.70 1.04
C ASP A 219 29.49 -5.39 -0.20
N LYS A 220 30.42 -4.68 -0.85
CA LYS A 220 31.17 -5.14 -2.04
C LYS A 220 30.32 -5.40 -3.30
N GLY A 221 29.19 -4.69 -3.43
CA GLY A 221 28.37 -4.73 -4.64
C GLY A 221 27.51 -5.99 -4.78
N VAL A 222 27.42 -6.80 -3.72
CA VAL A 222 26.51 -7.96 -3.68
C VAL A 222 25.09 -7.45 -3.50
N TYR A 223 24.21 -7.77 -4.45
CA TYR A 223 22.78 -7.51 -4.31
C TYR A 223 21.98 -8.78 -4.54
N GLY A 224 20.78 -8.83 -3.95
CA GLY A 224 19.87 -9.95 -4.13
C GLY A 224 18.43 -9.49 -4.15
N LEU A 225 17.64 -10.07 -5.05
CA LEU A 225 16.22 -9.83 -5.14
C LEU A 225 15.48 -11.00 -4.49
N MET A 226 14.64 -10.69 -3.52
CA MET A 226 13.81 -11.64 -2.80
C MET A 226 12.35 -11.40 -3.15
N ALA A 227 11.62 -12.47 -3.40
CA ALA A 227 10.16 -12.46 -3.45
C ALA A 227 9.64 -13.47 -2.44
N GLY A 228 8.71 -13.07 -1.59
CA GLY A 228 8.20 -13.93 -0.52
C GLY A 228 6.82 -13.52 -0.03
N TYR A 229 6.28 -14.36 0.84
CA TYR A 229 5.00 -14.15 1.48
C TYR A 229 5.16 -14.10 2.99
N THR A 230 4.60 -13.06 3.60
CA THR A 230 4.56 -12.82 5.03
C THR A 230 3.17 -13.12 5.57
N VAL A 231 3.08 -13.99 6.57
CA VAL A 231 1.86 -14.32 7.31
C VAL A 231 1.92 -13.68 8.68
N PHE A 232 0.87 -12.97 9.08
CA PHE A 232 0.74 -12.48 10.46
C PHE A 232 0.14 -13.57 11.35
N ILE A 233 0.87 -13.93 12.40
CA ILE A 233 0.53 -15.04 13.30
C ILE A 233 -0.45 -14.56 14.39
N THR A 234 -0.36 -13.30 14.79
CA THR A 234 -1.20 -12.71 15.84
C THR A 234 -2.15 -11.65 15.28
N ARG A 235 -3.39 -11.62 15.78
CA ARG A 235 -4.45 -10.67 15.39
C ARG A 235 -4.26 -9.30 16.03
#